data_AF-A0A7C4Z4L2-F1
#
_entry.id   AF-A0A7C4Z4L2-F1
#
_cell.length_a   1.000
_cell.length_b   1.000
_cell.length_c   1.000
_cell.angle_alpha   90.00
_cell.angle_beta   90.00
_cell.angle_gamma   90.00
#
_symmetry.space_group_name_H-M   'P 1'
#
loop_
_entity.id
_entity.type
_entity.pdbx_description
1 polymer ?
#
loop_
_entity_poly.entity_id
_entity_poly.type
_entity_poly.pdbx_seq_one_letter_code
_entity_poly.pdbx_strand_id
1 'polypeptide(L)'
;MRRWLVGTLVVLVMLWLLWSCPIFVDQAEYAYVTQFGKHVATYDGQTDAGLHWKAPWPIQSVIRLDRRLQVFDVPTQELLIRDRDTQSGSEKPLPLTFDVYVCWRLADPTESTDPADQFVRSFGTLERAQDFLRSQIISRLKVELSDVLLGQLVNIDSTKLRTQQMLKQVKDRPYVRGTGPEEKPLSLAQRASHVGIDLVDIRLRRFNHPIQVRDEIFAKIREDRKREANTYRLQGEVEAARIRAEGELEARKIRSEAEAEKIRLEGRARAEATRILNDAHKEAPDFYRTVRMLESYKQMFGDDKTQLILSLDHPLLSLLKELPRVQGSPGTSKVGPPATELQGAANKQSISGGTKE
;
A
#
# COMPACT_ATOMS: atom_id res chain seq x y z
N MET A 1 78.34 9.86 -52.08
CA MET A 1 77.20 10.42 -51.32
C MET A 1 75.91 9.63 -51.53
N ARG A 2 75.45 9.38 -52.77
CA ARG A 2 74.16 8.67 -53.03
C ARG A 2 74.05 7.26 -52.41
N ARG A 3 75.13 6.46 -52.39
CA ARG A 3 75.16 5.11 -51.79
C ARG A 3 75.08 5.13 -50.25
N TRP A 4 75.68 6.14 -49.62
CA TRP A 4 75.60 6.33 -48.17
C TRP A 4 74.21 6.83 -47.75
N LEU A 5 73.62 7.74 -48.53
CA LEU A 5 72.22 8.20 -48.36
C LEU A 5 71.22 7.04 -48.46
N VAL A 6 71.39 6.14 -49.44
CA VAL A 6 70.55 4.95 -49.59
C VAL A 6 70.74 3.97 -48.42
N GLY A 7 72.00 3.76 -47.97
CA GLY A 7 72.28 2.93 -46.80
C GLY A 7 71.63 3.47 -45.52
N THR A 8 71.74 4.77 -45.25
CA THR A 8 71.09 5.41 -44.10
C THR A 8 69.57 5.35 -44.17
N LEU A 9 68.98 5.50 -45.37
CA LEU A 9 67.53 5.39 -45.56
C LEU A 9 67.04 3.97 -45.24
N VAL A 10 67.73 2.94 -45.73
CA VAL A 10 67.36 1.54 -45.48
C VAL A 10 67.46 1.20 -44.00
N VAL A 11 68.52 1.65 -43.31
CA VAL A 11 68.68 1.45 -41.87
C VAL A 11 67.58 2.16 -41.10
N LEU A 12 67.22 3.38 -41.48
CA LEU A 12 66.17 4.17 -40.82
C LEU A 12 64.78 3.53 -41.03
N VAL A 13 64.50 3.02 -42.22
CA VAL A 13 63.29 2.25 -42.51
C VAL A 13 63.26 0.95 -41.70
N MET A 14 64.36 0.19 -41.66
CA MET A 14 64.45 -1.05 -40.87
C MET A 14 64.24 -0.79 -39.37
N LEU A 15 64.86 0.27 -38.83
CA LEU A 15 64.68 0.69 -37.45
C LEU A 15 63.22 1.09 -37.17
N TRP A 16 62.59 1.78 -38.12
CA TRP A 16 61.17 2.16 -38.03
C TRP A 16 60.24 0.94 -38.07
N LEU A 17 60.50 -0.04 -38.94
CA LEU A 17 59.73 -1.30 -38.96
C LEU A 17 59.90 -2.06 -37.64
N LEU A 18 61.13 -2.21 -37.11
CA LEU A 18 61.37 -2.87 -35.82
C LEU A 18 60.66 -2.16 -34.66
N TRP A 19 60.64 -0.83 -34.65
CA TRP A 19 59.91 -0.05 -33.64
C TRP A 19 58.39 -0.28 -33.71
N SER A 20 57.85 -0.62 -34.89
CA SER A 20 56.40 -0.78 -35.10
C SER A 20 55.85 -2.18 -34.76
N CYS A 21 56.72 -3.14 -34.42
CA CYS A 21 56.39 -4.52 -34.09
C CYS A 21 55.84 -4.77 -32.67
N PRO A 22 56.35 -4.15 -31.58
CA PRO A 22 55.83 -4.41 -30.25
C PRO A 22 54.42 -3.86 -30.05
N ILE A 23 53.54 -4.69 -29.46
CA ILE A 23 52.21 -4.31 -28.97
C ILE A 23 52.20 -4.53 -27.48
N PHE A 24 51.80 -3.51 -26.73
CA PHE A 24 51.44 -3.66 -25.34
C PHE A 24 49.92 -3.87 -25.25
N VAL A 25 49.51 -4.94 -24.57
CA VAL A 25 48.10 -5.28 -24.31
C VAL A 25 47.84 -5.17 -22.82
N ASP A 26 46.95 -4.26 -22.44
CA ASP A 26 46.49 -4.09 -21.06
C ASP A 26 45.42 -5.14 -20.67
N GLN A 27 45.25 -5.40 -19.38
CA GLN A 27 44.27 -6.34 -18.83
C GLN A 27 42.81 -5.93 -19.09
N ALA A 28 42.60 -4.66 -19.44
CA ALA A 28 41.31 -4.06 -19.70
C ALA A 28 40.90 -4.04 -21.18
N GLU A 29 41.78 -4.44 -22.10
CA GLU A 29 41.53 -4.35 -23.55
C GLU A 29 41.72 -5.69 -24.24
N TYR A 30 40.91 -5.92 -25.28
CA TYR A 30 41.17 -6.95 -26.27
C TYR A 30 42.01 -6.35 -27.39
N ALA A 31 43.13 -7.00 -27.71
CA ALA A 31 43.91 -6.67 -28.89
C ALA A 31 43.63 -7.69 -30.00
N TYR A 32 42.80 -7.28 -30.96
CA TYR A 32 42.41 -8.08 -32.10
C TYR A 32 43.35 -7.80 -33.28
N VAL A 33 44.21 -8.76 -33.61
CA VAL A 33 45.21 -8.62 -34.68
C VAL A 33 44.67 -9.18 -35.98
N THR A 34 44.66 -8.32 -37.01
CA THR A 34 44.29 -8.72 -38.36
C THR A 34 45.47 -8.62 -39.31
N GLN A 35 45.53 -9.55 -40.26
CA GLN A 35 46.48 -9.52 -41.38
C GLN A 35 45.69 -9.40 -42.68
N PHE A 36 45.86 -8.28 -43.39
CA PHE A 36 45.09 -7.96 -44.59
C PHE A 36 43.57 -8.16 -44.41
N GLY A 37 43.05 -7.82 -43.22
CA GLY A 37 41.62 -7.95 -42.88
C GLY A 37 41.17 -9.36 -42.46
N LYS A 38 42.05 -10.36 -42.46
CA LYS A 38 41.78 -11.69 -41.91
C LYS A 38 42.20 -11.76 -40.44
N HIS A 39 41.39 -12.44 -39.63
CA HIS A 39 41.71 -12.75 -38.24
C HIS A 39 42.99 -13.60 -38.16
N VAL A 40 43.93 -13.23 -37.30
CA VAL A 40 45.16 -14.01 -37.02
C VAL A 40 45.24 -14.42 -35.57
N ALA A 41 45.06 -13.47 -34.65
CA ALA A 41 45.11 -13.72 -33.22
C ALA A 41 44.27 -12.68 -32.47
N THR A 42 43.66 -13.11 -31.38
CA THR A 42 43.06 -12.24 -30.37
C THR A 42 43.83 -12.44 -29.08
N TYR A 43 44.28 -11.34 -28.49
CA TYR A 43 44.82 -11.33 -27.13
C TYR A 43 43.75 -10.77 -26.21
N ASP A 44 43.38 -11.56 -25.19
CA ASP A 44 42.25 -11.28 -24.30
C ASP A 44 42.54 -10.29 -23.17
N GLY A 45 43.83 -10.03 -22.93
CA GLY A 45 44.34 -9.24 -21.81
C GLY A 45 44.19 -9.91 -20.43
N GLN A 46 43.32 -10.92 -20.26
CA GLN A 46 43.14 -11.59 -18.97
C GLN A 46 44.18 -12.69 -18.74
N THR A 47 44.40 -13.52 -19.75
CA THR A 47 45.39 -14.61 -19.70
C THR A 47 46.68 -14.20 -20.41
N ASP A 48 46.54 -13.40 -21.47
CA ASP A 48 47.64 -13.00 -22.34
C ASP A 48 48.00 -11.50 -22.20
N ALA A 49 47.85 -10.90 -21.00
CA ALA A 49 48.34 -9.53 -20.78
C ALA A 49 49.87 -9.44 -20.91
N GLY A 50 50.34 -8.41 -21.60
CA GLY A 50 51.77 -8.14 -21.72
C GLY A 50 52.21 -7.71 -23.11
N LEU A 51 53.51 -7.93 -23.37
CA LEU A 51 54.16 -7.54 -24.62
C LEU A 51 54.01 -8.65 -25.66
N HIS A 52 53.30 -8.34 -26.74
CA HIS A 52 53.17 -9.19 -27.91
C HIS A 52 53.89 -8.60 -29.12
N TRP A 53 54.23 -9.47 -30.07
CA TRP A 53 54.90 -9.08 -31.30
C TRP A 53 53.96 -9.26 -32.48
N LYS A 54 53.80 -8.19 -33.27
CA LYS A 54 53.16 -8.25 -34.58
C LYS A 54 54.15 -7.92 -35.70
N ALA A 55 53.76 -8.28 -36.91
CA ALA A 55 54.37 -7.79 -38.12
C ALA A 55 54.17 -6.25 -38.26
N PRO A 56 55.15 -5.56 -38.86
CA PRO A 56 55.08 -4.13 -39.08
C PRO A 56 53.93 -3.76 -40.03
N TRP A 57 53.41 -2.54 -39.86
CA TRP A 57 52.41 -1.97 -40.78
C TRP A 57 53.02 -1.89 -42.19
N PRO A 58 52.31 -2.26 -43.29
CA PRO A 58 50.86 -2.45 -43.45
C PRO A 58 50.36 -3.91 -43.41
N ILE A 59 51.21 -4.88 -43.05
CA ILE A 59 50.86 -6.31 -43.13
C ILE A 59 49.84 -6.67 -42.04
N GLN A 60 50.08 -6.22 -40.80
CA GLN A 60 49.21 -6.45 -39.65
C GLN A 60 48.73 -5.14 -39.02
N SER A 61 47.44 -5.08 -38.70
CA SER A 61 46.79 -4.00 -37.95
C SER A 61 46.14 -4.55 -36.69
N VAL A 62 46.07 -3.71 -35.66
CA VAL A 62 45.49 -4.07 -34.36
C VAL A 62 44.25 -3.22 -34.14
N ILE A 63 43.13 -3.88 -33.88
CA ILE A 63 41.90 -3.27 -33.41
C ILE A 63 41.86 -3.47 -31.90
N ARG A 64 41.79 -2.38 -31.14
CA ARG A 64 41.66 -2.42 -29.69
C ARG A 64 40.18 -2.30 -29.32
N LEU A 65 39.69 -3.22 -28.50
CA LEU A 65 38.32 -3.21 -28.00
C LEU A 65 38.34 -3.17 -26.47
N ASP A 66 37.51 -2.32 -25.87
CA ASP A 66 37.40 -2.24 -24.42
C ASP A 66 36.63 -3.45 -23.88
N ARG A 67 37.22 -4.18 -22.91
CA ARG A 67 36.60 -5.34 -22.25
C ARG A 67 35.70 -4.96 -21.08
N ARG A 68 35.84 -3.74 -20.57
CA ARG A 68 35.12 -3.29 -19.38
C ARG A 68 33.62 -3.27 -19.61
N LEU A 69 32.88 -3.26 -18.50
CA LEU A 69 31.44 -3.07 -18.54
C LEU A 69 31.13 -1.71 -19.17
N GLN A 70 30.42 -1.74 -20.29
CA GLN A 70 29.93 -0.58 -20.98
C GLN A 70 28.47 -0.35 -20.66
N VAL A 71 28.11 0.93 -20.53
CA VAL A 71 26.74 1.36 -20.28
C VAL A 71 26.33 2.35 -21.35
N PHE A 72 25.17 2.11 -21.96
CA PHE A 72 24.54 3.09 -22.84
C PHE A 72 23.06 3.23 -22.53
N ASP A 73 22.54 4.43 -22.74
CA ASP A 73 21.12 4.74 -22.60
C ASP A 73 20.36 4.41 -23.90
N VAL A 74 19.17 3.83 -23.74
CA VAL A 74 18.20 3.64 -24.82
C VAL A 74 17.35 4.90 -24.91
N PRO A 75 17.13 5.48 -26.10
CA PRO A 75 16.31 6.67 -26.26
C PRO A 75 14.90 6.42 -25.74
N THR A 76 14.34 7.42 -25.06
CA THR A 76 13.01 7.37 -24.46
C THR A 76 11.98 6.85 -25.45
N GLN A 77 11.28 5.77 -25.07
CA GLN A 77 10.20 5.20 -25.88
C GLN A 77 8.86 5.50 -25.24
N GLU A 78 7.93 6.00 -26.04
CA GLU A 78 6.53 6.13 -25.65
C GLU A 78 5.79 4.83 -25.98
N LEU A 79 5.22 4.21 -24.95
CA LEU A 79 4.51 2.95 -25.02
C LEU A 79 3.15 3.08 -24.34
N LEU A 80 2.15 2.41 -24.91
CA LEU A 80 0.84 2.30 -24.30
C LEU A 80 0.84 1.07 -23.39
N ILE A 81 0.66 1.29 -22.10
CA ILE A 81 0.42 0.23 -21.12
C ILE A 81 -1.06 0.15 -20.78
N ARG A 82 -1.48 -0.88 -20.05
CA ARG A 82 -2.87 -0.99 -19.60
C ARG A 82 -3.02 -0.41 -18.22
N ASP A 83 -4.03 0.42 -18.02
CA ASP A 83 -4.45 0.89 -16.71
C ASP A 83 -5.91 0.52 -16.46
N ARG A 84 -6.21 0.08 -15.24
CA ARG A 84 -7.57 -0.34 -14.90
C ARG A 84 -8.34 0.90 -14.48
N ASP A 85 -9.32 1.29 -15.30
CA ASP A 85 -10.19 2.41 -14.97
C ASP A 85 -11.04 2.04 -13.73
N THR A 86 -10.89 2.84 -12.67
CA THR A 86 -11.68 2.73 -11.45
C THR A 86 -13.17 2.91 -11.69
N GLN A 87 -13.56 3.65 -12.74
CA GLN A 87 -14.96 3.98 -13.03
C GLN A 87 -15.71 2.85 -13.75
N SER A 88 -15.07 2.19 -14.71
CA SER A 88 -15.72 1.19 -15.57
C SER A 88 -15.24 -0.23 -15.29
N GLY A 89 -14.16 -0.42 -14.52
CA GLY A 89 -13.47 -1.69 -14.40
C GLY A 89 -12.73 -2.13 -15.68
N SER A 90 -12.89 -1.38 -16.77
CA SER A 90 -12.29 -1.61 -18.08
C SER A 90 -10.81 -1.21 -18.09
N GLU A 91 -9.99 -1.98 -18.81
CA GLU A 91 -8.60 -1.64 -19.09
C GLU A 91 -8.54 -0.57 -20.18
N LYS A 92 -7.93 0.58 -19.89
CA LYS A 92 -7.67 1.66 -20.84
C LYS A 92 -6.18 1.75 -21.15
N PRO A 93 -5.81 2.04 -22.41
CA PRO A 93 -4.43 2.31 -22.74
C PRO A 93 -3.98 3.63 -22.09
N LEU A 94 -2.85 3.61 -21.39
CA LEU A 94 -2.24 4.76 -20.76
C LEU A 94 -0.82 4.94 -21.32
N PRO A 95 -0.50 6.12 -21.88
CA PRO A 95 0.83 6.35 -22.42
C PRO A 95 1.85 6.55 -21.30
N LEU A 96 2.96 5.84 -21.42
CA LEU A 96 4.13 5.94 -20.57
C LEU A 96 5.39 6.04 -21.43
N THR A 97 6.27 6.93 -21.02
CA THR A 97 7.63 7.06 -21.50
C THR A 97 8.55 6.22 -20.61
N PHE A 98 9.44 5.45 -21.22
CA PHE A 98 10.40 4.59 -20.50
C PHE A 98 11.83 4.98 -20.86
N ASP A 99 12.65 5.18 -19.83
CA ASP A 99 14.09 5.40 -19.95
C ASP A 99 14.81 4.17 -19.38
N VAL A 100 15.54 3.49 -20.24
CA VAL A 100 16.22 2.23 -19.93
C VAL A 100 17.71 2.39 -20.26
N TYR A 101 18.57 1.80 -19.43
CA TYR A 101 19.99 1.68 -19.71
C TYR A 101 20.40 0.22 -19.76
N VAL A 102 21.44 -0.03 -20.54
CA VAL A 102 21.90 -1.37 -20.87
C VAL A 102 23.35 -1.50 -20.42
N CYS A 103 23.62 -2.52 -19.64
CA CYS A 103 24.95 -2.89 -19.19
C CYS A 103 25.40 -4.10 -20.00
N TRP A 104 26.48 -3.95 -20.77
CA TRP A 104 26.99 -5.00 -21.65
C TRP A 104 28.52 -4.98 -21.65
N ARG A 105 29.13 -6.08 -22.08
CA ARG A 105 30.58 -6.18 -22.29
C ARG A 105 30.86 -7.16 -23.42
N LEU A 106 32.09 -7.21 -23.90
CA LEU A 106 32.50 -8.28 -24.79
C LEU A 106 32.55 -9.60 -24.00
N ALA A 107 32.04 -10.67 -24.60
CA ALA A 107 32.03 -11.97 -23.93
C ALA A 107 33.46 -12.47 -23.67
N ASP A 108 33.61 -13.28 -22.62
CA ASP A 108 34.90 -13.88 -22.29
C ASP A 108 35.19 -15.06 -23.25
N PRO A 109 36.45 -15.25 -23.68
CA PRO A 109 36.81 -16.30 -24.63
C PRO A 109 36.53 -17.69 -24.06
N THR A 110 35.98 -18.57 -24.89
CA THR A 110 35.74 -19.98 -24.55
C THR A 110 36.63 -20.86 -25.43
N GLU A 111 37.02 -22.05 -24.97
CA GLU A 111 37.95 -22.95 -25.68
C GLU A 111 37.62 -23.20 -27.16
N SER A 112 36.34 -23.13 -27.57
CA SER A 112 35.92 -23.37 -28.96
C SER A 112 35.57 -22.12 -29.77
N THR A 113 35.50 -20.95 -29.14
CA THR A 113 34.91 -19.75 -29.76
C THR A 113 35.62 -18.47 -29.34
N ASP A 114 36.06 -17.70 -30.33
CA ASP A 114 36.59 -16.35 -30.12
C ASP A 114 35.47 -15.30 -30.27
N PRO A 115 34.98 -14.72 -29.16
CA PRO A 115 33.94 -13.69 -29.19
C PRO A 115 34.41 -12.38 -29.82
N ALA A 116 35.70 -12.05 -29.76
CA ALA A 116 36.21 -10.84 -30.39
C ALA A 116 36.18 -10.95 -31.92
N ASP A 117 36.51 -12.11 -32.49
CA ASP A 117 36.36 -12.38 -33.93
C ASP A 117 34.89 -12.26 -34.36
N GLN A 118 33.95 -12.84 -33.61
CA GLN A 118 32.52 -12.72 -33.90
C GLN A 118 32.06 -11.26 -33.89
N PHE A 119 32.46 -10.50 -32.87
CA PHE A 119 32.10 -9.10 -32.74
C PHE A 119 32.64 -8.25 -33.90
N VAL A 120 33.92 -8.42 -34.25
CA VAL A 120 34.54 -7.64 -35.32
C VAL A 120 33.93 -7.99 -36.68
N ARG A 121 33.62 -9.27 -36.93
CA ARG A 121 32.96 -9.71 -38.18
C ARG A 121 31.55 -9.17 -38.33
N SER A 122 30.80 -9.08 -37.24
CA SER A 122 29.39 -8.72 -37.30
C SER A 122 29.14 -7.22 -37.20
N PHE A 123 29.90 -6.50 -36.38
CA PHE A 123 29.68 -5.06 -36.16
C PHE A 123 30.88 -4.22 -36.62
N GLY A 124 32.10 -4.69 -36.36
CA GLY A 124 33.34 -3.98 -36.67
C GLY A 124 33.60 -2.72 -35.83
N THR A 125 32.55 -2.02 -35.37
CA THR A 125 32.65 -0.86 -34.47
C THR A 125 31.69 -0.98 -33.30
N LEU A 126 31.99 -0.24 -32.23
CA LEU A 126 31.20 -0.21 -31.00
C LEU A 126 29.81 0.38 -31.23
N GLU A 127 29.72 1.43 -32.04
CA GLU A 127 28.47 2.13 -32.32
C GLU A 127 27.46 1.20 -33.00
N ARG A 128 27.89 0.39 -33.98
CA ARG A 128 27.00 -0.55 -34.67
C ARG A 128 26.46 -1.62 -33.74
N ALA A 129 27.29 -2.10 -32.80
CA ALA A 129 26.85 -3.04 -31.78
C ALA A 129 25.82 -2.41 -30.84
N GLN A 130 26.04 -1.17 -30.41
CA GLN A 130 25.09 -0.42 -29.58
C GLN A 130 23.77 -0.17 -30.33
N ASP A 131 23.81 0.20 -31.60
CA ASP A 131 22.61 0.40 -32.44
C ASP A 131 21.82 -0.90 -32.61
N PHE A 132 22.51 -2.02 -32.83
CA PHE A 132 21.90 -3.34 -32.86
C PHE A 132 21.20 -3.66 -31.53
N LEU A 133 21.91 -3.58 -30.41
CA LEU A 133 21.33 -3.86 -29.08
C LEU A 133 20.15 -2.94 -28.78
N ARG A 134 20.27 -1.64 -29.09
CA ARG A 134 19.20 -0.65 -28.94
C ARG A 134 17.94 -1.06 -29.72
N SER A 135 18.08 -1.42 -30.99
CA SER A 135 16.94 -1.85 -31.82
C SER A 135 16.26 -3.12 -31.29
N GLN A 136 17.04 -4.10 -30.81
CA GLN A 136 16.53 -5.35 -30.27
C GLN A 136 15.81 -5.13 -28.94
N ILE A 137 16.38 -4.29 -28.07
CA ILE A 137 15.81 -3.98 -26.75
C ILE A 137 14.52 -3.19 -26.91
N ILE A 138 14.48 -2.16 -27.76
CA ILE A 138 13.25 -1.40 -28.04
C ILE A 138 12.13 -2.33 -28.55
N SER A 139 12.46 -3.22 -29.50
CA SER A 139 11.49 -4.15 -30.07
C SER A 139 10.90 -5.12 -29.04
N ARG A 140 11.76 -5.65 -28.15
CA ARG A 140 11.32 -6.57 -27.07
C ARG A 140 10.58 -5.84 -25.96
N LEU A 141 11.09 -4.69 -25.56
CA LEU A 141 10.50 -3.85 -24.53
C LEU A 141 9.06 -3.46 -24.92
N LYS A 142 8.83 -3.11 -26.18
CA LYS A 142 7.49 -2.81 -26.72
C LYS A 142 6.51 -3.98 -26.58
N VAL A 143 6.98 -5.23 -26.72
CA VAL A 143 6.11 -6.41 -26.59
C VAL A 143 5.83 -6.71 -25.13
N GLU A 144 6.86 -6.79 -24.29
CA GLU A 144 6.72 -7.16 -22.89
C GLU A 144 5.93 -6.10 -22.10
N LEU A 145 6.11 -4.80 -22.41
CA LEU A 145 5.37 -3.74 -21.74
C LEU A 145 3.94 -3.54 -22.24
N SER A 146 3.61 -3.99 -23.46
CA SER A 146 2.27 -3.77 -24.05
C SER A 146 1.15 -4.45 -23.25
N ASP A 147 1.46 -5.56 -22.57
CA ASP A 147 0.47 -6.34 -21.81
C ASP A 147 0.57 -6.11 -20.29
N VAL A 148 1.43 -5.18 -19.86
CA VAL A 148 1.65 -4.91 -18.44
C VAL A 148 0.64 -3.89 -17.93
N LEU A 149 0.13 -4.17 -16.74
CA LEU A 149 -0.74 -3.28 -15.99
C LEU A 149 0.08 -2.25 -15.21
N LEU A 150 -0.35 -0.99 -15.17
CA LEU A 150 0.31 0.06 -14.38
C LEU A 150 0.54 -0.36 -12.92
N GLY A 151 -0.44 -1.03 -12.30
CA GLY A 151 -0.35 -1.52 -10.92
C GLY A 151 0.70 -2.61 -10.68
N GLN A 152 1.29 -3.19 -11.73
CA GLN A 152 2.43 -4.12 -11.64
C GLN A 152 3.78 -3.40 -11.75
N LEU A 153 3.79 -2.17 -12.29
CA LEU A 153 4.97 -1.29 -12.39
C LEU A 153 5.09 -0.37 -11.18
N VAL A 154 3.96 0.16 -10.71
CA VAL A 154 3.85 1.01 -9.52
C VAL A 154 2.91 0.34 -8.54
N ASN A 155 3.44 -0.05 -7.39
CA ASN A 155 2.65 -0.57 -6.31
C ASN A 155 3.24 -0.15 -4.97
N ILE A 156 2.38 0.05 -3.98
CA ILE A 156 2.77 0.28 -2.58
C ILE A 156 3.37 -1.01 -2.00
N ASP A 157 2.88 -2.16 -2.46
CA ASP A 157 3.35 -3.47 -2.06
C ASP A 157 4.54 -3.91 -2.92
N SER A 158 5.73 -3.92 -2.33
CA SER A 158 6.98 -4.30 -2.99
C SER A 158 6.95 -5.72 -3.57
N THR A 159 6.12 -6.62 -3.03
CA THR A 159 6.00 -8.01 -3.53
C THR A 159 5.22 -8.10 -4.84
N LYS A 160 4.41 -7.09 -5.16
CA LYS A 160 3.61 -7.01 -6.39
C LYS A 160 4.34 -6.32 -7.54
N LEU A 161 5.50 -5.72 -7.28
CA LEU A 161 6.32 -5.07 -8.30
C LEU A 161 6.96 -6.12 -9.20
N ARG A 162 6.56 -6.13 -10.47
CA ARG A 162 7.10 -7.06 -11.48
C ARG A 162 8.20 -6.47 -12.34
N THR A 163 8.60 -5.23 -12.10
CA THR A 163 9.56 -4.49 -12.93
C THR A 163 10.88 -5.25 -13.12
N GLN A 164 11.48 -5.78 -12.03
CA GLN A 164 12.72 -6.54 -12.14
C GLN A 164 12.53 -7.88 -12.85
N GLN A 165 11.44 -8.60 -12.56
CA GLN A 165 11.13 -9.88 -13.18
C GLN A 165 10.88 -9.71 -14.68
N MET A 166 10.18 -8.65 -15.07
CA MET A 166 9.89 -8.30 -16.47
C MET A 166 11.17 -7.93 -17.23
N LEU A 167 12.07 -7.14 -16.64
CA LEU A 167 13.35 -6.82 -17.29
C LEU A 167 14.24 -8.06 -17.46
N LYS A 168 14.21 -8.98 -16.48
CA LYS A 168 14.83 -10.31 -16.65
C LYS A 168 14.18 -11.09 -17.80
N GLN A 169 12.85 -11.05 -17.93
CA GLN A 169 12.15 -11.68 -19.05
C GLN A 169 12.53 -11.05 -20.40
N VAL A 170 12.72 -9.74 -20.49
CA VAL A 170 13.21 -9.08 -21.73
C VAL A 170 14.57 -9.66 -22.18
N LYS A 171 15.45 -9.93 -21.20
CA LYS A 171 16.78 -10.53 -21.43
C LYS A 171 16.70 -12.02 -21.79
N ASP A 172 15.99 -12.81 -20.98
CA ASP A 172 16.10 -14.27 -20.95
C ASP A 172 15.00 -14.99 -21.75
N ARG A 173 13.86 -14.33 -22.03
CA ARG A 173 12.74 -14.98 -22.73
C ARG A 173 13.10 -15.20 -24.21
N PRO A 174 12.98 -16.45 -24.72
CA PRO A 174 13.06 -16.73 -26.15
C PRO A 174 11.95 -16.00 -26.90
N TYR A 175 12.29 -15.30 -27.99
CA TYR A 175 11.32 -14.51 -28.74
C TYR A 175 10.87 -15.25 -30.00
N VAL A 176 9.56 -15.50 -30.11
CA VAL A 176 8.89 -16.12 -31.26
C VAL A 176 8.10 -15.03 -31.99
N ARG A 177 8.74 -14.25 -32.87
CA ARG A 177 7.99 -13.47 -33.86
C ARG A 177 8.66 -13.62 -35.21
N GLY A 178 7.94 -14.27 -36.13
CA GLY A 178 8.32 -14.36 -37.54
C GLY A 178 9.40 -15.38 -37.88
N THR A 179 9.85 -16.20 -36.94
CA THR A 179 10.68 -17.37 -37.24
C THR A 179 9.82 -18.42 -37.94
N GLY A 180 10.27 -18.88 -39.12
CA GLY A 180 9.62 -20.00 -39.82
C GLY A 180 9.52 -21.24 -38.91
N PRO A 181 8.75 -22.27 -39.30
CA PRO A 181 8.46 -23.44 -38.46
C PRO A 181 9.69 -24.23 -37.94
N GLU A 182 10.90 -23.91 -38.40
CA GLU A 182 12.14 -24.65 -38.08
C GLU A 182 13.17 -23.87 -37.23
N GLU A 183 13.00 -22.56 -36.99
CA GLU A 183 14.00 -21.79 -36.25
C GLU A 183 13.71 -21.77 -34.74
N LYS A 184 14.68 -22.28 -33.95
CA LYS A 184 14.60 -22.23 -32.49
C LYS A 184 14.61 -20.77 -32.01
N PRO A 185 13.61 -20.32 -31.23
CA PRO A 185 13.60 -18.95 -30.72
C PRO A 185 14.78 -18.78 -29.75
N LEU A 186 15.60 -17.75 -29.99
CA LEU A 186 16.73 -17.40 -29.13
C LEU A 186 16.33 -16.21 -28.23
N SER A 187 16.80 -16.23 -26.99
CA SER A 187 16.71 -15.08 -26.09
C SER A 187 17.62 -13.94 -26.55
N LEU A 188 17.46 -12.74 -25.97
CA LEU A 188 18.28 -11.60 -26.36
C LEU A 188 19.73 -11.86 -25.96
N ALA A 189 19.92 -12.40 -24.76
CA ALA A 189 21.22 -12.81 -24.26
C ALA A 189 21.89 -13.83 -25.19
N GLN A 190 21.16 -14.85 -25.65
CA GLN A 190 21.70 -15.84 -26.58
C GLN A 190 22.06 -15.23 -27.93
N ARG A 191 21.18 -14.39 -28.51
CA ARG A 191 21.49 -13.69 -29.77
C ARG A 191 22.68 -12.76 -29.65
N ALA A 192 22.83 -12.05 -28.53
CA ALA A 192 23.99 -11.22 -28.26
C ALA A 192 25.27 -12.08 -28.14
N SER A 193 25.20 -13.23 -27.45
CA SER A 193 26.34 -14.14 -27.28
C SER A 193 26.83 -14.75 -28.59
N HIS A 194 25.94 -15.01 -29.56
CA HIS A 194 26.31 -15.47 -30.90
C HIS A 194 27.12 -14.45 -31.72
N VAL A 195 27.15 -13.20 -31.25
CA VAL A 195 27.87 -12.09 -31.89
C VAL A 195 28.98 -11.57 -30.98
N GLY A 196 29.43 -12.38 -30.02
CA GLY A 196 30.50 -12.03 -29.09
C GLY A 196 30.15 -11.02 -28.00
N ILE A 197 28.86 -10.71 -27.79
CA ILE A 197 28.41 -9.75 -26.77
C ILE A 197 27.84 -10.48 -25.55
N ASP A 198 28.36 -10.15 -24.36
CA ASP A 198 27.77 -10.53 -23.09
C ASP A 198 26.84 -9.41 -22.57
N LEU A 199 25.54 -9.70 -22.60
CA LEU A 199 24.51 -8.81 -22.09
C LEU A 199 24.35 -9.01 -20.58
N VAL A 200 25.02 -8.18 -19.79
CA VAL A 200 25.06 -8.28 -18.32
C VAL A 200 23.69 -7.99 -17.71
N ASP A 201 23.13 -6.80 -17.96
CA ASP A 201 21.85 -6.40 -17.37
C ASP A 201 21.13 -5.33 -18.18
N ILE A 202 19.79 -5.28 -18.04
CA ILE A 202 18.94 -4.22 -18.59
C ILE A 202 18.15 -3.64 -17.43
N ARG A 203 18.28 -2.33 -17.20
CA ARG A 203 17.68 -1.67 -16.05
C ARG A 203 16.84 -0.48 -16.44
N LEU A 204 15.70 -0.36 -15.77
CA LEU A 204 14.83 0.80 -15.88
C LEU A 204 15.39 1.94 -15.05
N ARG A 205 15.64 3.08 -15.69
CA ARG A 205 16.10 4.31 -15.04
C ARG A 205 14.93 5.09 -14.45
N ARG A 206 13.90 5.31 -15.27
CA ARG A 206 12.65 5.99 -14.89
C ARG A 206 11.57 5.70 -15.93
N PHE A 207 10.33 5.92 -15.53
CA PHE A 207 9.19 5.97 -16.43
C PHE A 207 8.26 7.10 -16.00
N ASN A 208 7.64 7.78 -16.95
CA ASN A 208 6.78 8.94 -16.70
C ASN A 208 5.67 9.03 -17.75
N HIS A 209 4.65 9.84 -17.51
CA HIS A 209 3.71 10.21 -18.58
C HIS A 209 4.34 11.22 -19.55
N PRO A 210 4.04 11.13 -20.86
CA PRO A 210 4.42 12.15 -21.83
C PRO A 210 3.96 13.52 -21.36
N ILE A 211 4.77 14.56 -21.59
CA ILE A 211 4.54 15.91 -21.08
C ILE A 211 3.18 16.44 -21.54
N GLN A 212 2.75 16.08 -22.75
CA GLN A 212 1.55 16.54 -23.43
C GLN A 212 0.25 16.14 -22.72
N VAL A 213 0.21 14.95 -22.10
CA VAL A 213 -1.00 14.38 -21.47
C VAL A 213 -0.91 14.31 -19.95
N ARG A 214 0.25 14.68 -19.40
CA ARG A 214 0.56 14.53 -17.97
C ARG A 214 -0.41 15.25 -17.07
N ASP A 215 -0.74 16.49 -17.39
CA ASP A 215 -1.61 17.33 -16.56
C ASP A 215 -3.05 16.81 -16.55
N GLU A 216 -3.53 16.30 -17.70
CA GLU A 216 -4.85 15.67 -17.83
C GLU A 216 -4.91 14.38 -16.99
N ILE A 217 -3.89 13.52 -17.08
CA ILE A 217 -3.81 12.29 -16.29
C ILE A 217 -3.78 12.62 -14.79
N PHE A 218 -2.97 13.59 -14.36
CA PHE A 218 -2.95 13.98 -12.94
C PHE A 218 -4.22 14.68 -12.48
N ALA A 219 -4.90 15.43 -13.35
CA ALA A 219 -6.23 15.96 -13.04
C ALA A 219 -7.23 14.83 -12.82
N LYS A 220 -7.23 13.82 -13.69
CA LYS A 220 -8.06 12.62 -13.54
C LYS A 220 -7.76 11.87 -12.25
N ILE A 221 -6.49 11.61 -11.94
CA ILE A 221 -6.08 10.93 -10.69
C ILE A 221 -6.58 11.70 -9.46
N ARG A 222 -6.45 13.03 -9.45
CA ARG A 222 -6.96 13.86 -8.34
C ARG A 222 -8.47 13.76 -8.20
N GLU A 223 -9.20 13.75 -9.32
CA GLU A 223 -10.65 13.63 -9.31
C GLU A 223 -11.11 12.25 -8.84
N ASP A 224 -10.47 11.18 -9.32
CA ASP A 224 -10.76 9.82 -8.88
C ASP A 224 -10.48 9.65 -7.38
N ARG A 225 -9.40 10.26 -6.85
CA ARG A 225 -9.10 10.25 -5.41
C ARG A 225 -10.10 11.05 -4.58
N LYS A 226 -10.55 12.21 -5.07
CA LYS A 226 -11.63 12.97 -4.40
C LYS A 226 -12.92 12.17 -4.34
N ARG A 227 -13.28 11.51 -5.44
CA ARG A 227 -14.47 10.66 -5.51
C ARG A 227 -14.36 9.49 -4.54
N GLU A 228 -13.25 8.76 -4.56
CA GLU A 228 -13.00 7.64 -3.64
C GLU A 228 -13.11 8.08 -2.18
N ALA A 229 -12.49 9.21 -1.82
CA ALA A 229 -12.62 9.79 -0.48
C ALA A 229 -14.06 10.16 -0.12
N ASN A 230 -14.82 10.73 -1.07
CA ASN A 230 -16.24 11.05 -0.86
C ASN A 230 -17.09 9.79 -0.69
N THR A 231 -16.83 8.73 -1.46
CA THR A 231 -17.51 7.44 -1.29
C THR A 231 -17.26 6.87 0.10
N TYR A 232 -16.02 6.89 0.59
CA TYR A 232 -15.71 6.44 1.95
C TYR A 232 -16.38 7.30 3.03
N ARG A 233 -16.45 8.63 2.83
CA ARG A 233 -17.18 9.52 3.74
C ARG A 233 -18.67 9.20 3.79
N LEU A 234 -19.31 9.05 2.62
CA LEU A 234 -20.73 8.71 2.53
C LEU A 234 -21.03 7.34 3.17
N GLN A 235 -20.17 6.34 2.94
CA GLN A 235 -20.29 5.04 3.62
C GLN A 235 -20.18 5.19 5.14
N GLY A 236 -19.23 5.99 5.62
CA GLY A 236 -19.09 6.29 7.04
C GLY A 236 -20.31 7.03 7.63
N GLU A 237 -20.89 7.98 6.89
CA GLU A 237 -22.10 8.70 7.30
C GLU A 237 -23.33 7.79 7.37
N VAL A 238 -23.50 6.91 6.37
CA VAL A 238 -24.58 5.90 6.35
C VAL A 238 -24.45 4.96 7.54
N GLU A 239 -23.24 4.43 7.78
CA GLU A 239 -23.01 3.50 8.87
C GLU A 239 -23.18 4.18 10.24
N ALA A 240 -22.70 5.41 10.40
CA ALA A 240 -22.91 6.19 11.61
C ALA A 240 -24.40 6.50 11.85
N ALA A 241 -25.16 6.84 10.80
CA ALA A 241 -26.60 7.08 10.91
C ALA A 241 -27.35 5.79 11.32
N ARG A 242 -26.96 4.64 10.76
CA ARG A 242 -27.50 3.32 11.13
C ARG A 242 -27.28 3.03 12.62
N ILE A 243 -26.04 3.15 13.09
CA ILE A 243 -25.69 2.91 14.50
C ILE A 243 -26.47 3.83 15.44
N ARG A 244 -26.61 5.13 15.09
CA ARG A 244 -27.39 6.08 15.90
C ARG A 244 -28.88 5.71 15.96
N ALA A 245 -29.48 5.37 14.80
CA ALA A 245 -30.88 4.99 14.73
C ALA A 245 -31.17 3.71 15.53
N GLU A 246 -30.28 2.71 15.45
CA GLU A 246 -30.35 1.48 16.24
C GLU A 246 -30.23 1.79 17.75
N GLY A 247 -29.24 2.60 18.15
CA GLY A 247 -29.05 2.99 19.55
C GLY A 247 -30.21 3.81 20.13
N GLU A 248 -30.81 4.71 19.33
CA GLU A 248 -32.00 5.45 19.75
C GLU A 248 -33.23 4.55 19.91
N LEU A 249 -33.41 3.58 19.00
CA LEU A 249 -34.50 2.61 19.08
C LEU A 249 -34.38 1.78 20.36
N GLU A 250 -33.19 1.30 20.66
CA GLU A 250 -32.90 0.53 21.87
C GLU A 250 -33.12 1.37 23.14
N ALA A 251 -32.61 2.60 23.16
CA ALA A 251 -32.84 3.53 24.28
C ALA A 251 -34.33 3.82 24.50
N ARG A 252 -35.10 4.03 23.42
CA ARG A 252 -36.56 4.22 23.51
C ARG A 252 -37.26 2.98 24.06
N LYS A 253 -36.85 1.78 23.62
CA LYS A 253 -37.40 0.50 24.09
C LYS A 253 -37.15 0.33 25.59
N ILE A 254 -35.91 0.51 26.04
CA ILE A 254 -35.52 0.40 27.47
C ILE A 254 -36.32 1.40 28.32
N ARG A 255 -36.45 2.66 27.88
CA ARG A 255 -37.24 3.66 28.62
C ARG A 255 -38.72 3.29 28.70
N SER A 256 -39.29 2.80 27.59
CA SER A 256 -40.69 2.37 27.55
C SER A 256 -40.95 1.18 28.48
N GLU A 257 -40.06 0.19 28.48
CA GLU A 257 -40.12 -0.97 29.38
C GLU A 257 -39.96 -0.55 30.86
N ALA A 258 -39.03 0.36 31.15
CA ALA A 258 -38.81 0.89 32.49
C ALA A 258 -40.04 1.68 33.01
N GLU A 259 -40.64 2.53 32.18
CA GLU A 259 -41.84 3.28 32.59
C GLU A 259 -43.05 2.36 32.77
N ALA A 260 -43.22 1.36 31.89
CA ALA A 260 -44.26 0.35 32.05
C ALA A 260 -44.09 -0.43 33.37
N GLU A 261 -42.86 -0.80 33.73
CA GLU A 261 -42.61 -1.51 34.99
C GLU A 261 -42.80 -0.62 36.22
N LYS A 262 -42.40 0.66 36.15
CA LYS A 262 -42.70 1.64 37.20
C LYS A 262 -44.21 1.74 37.43
N ILE A 263 -45.01 1.91 36.38
CA ILE A 263 -46.47 2.00 36.48
C ILE A 263 -47.06 0.72 37.12
N ARG A 264 -46.57 -0.47 36.72
CA ARG A 264 -47.01 -1.74 37.34
C ARG A 264 -46.64 -1.82 38.81
N LEU A 265 -45.42 -1.41 39.17
CA LEU A 265 -44.94 -1.42 40.55
C LEU A 265 -45.76 -0.46 41.43
N GLU A 266 -45.97 0.77 40.96
CA GLU A 266 -46.83 1.75 41.65
C GLU A 266 -48.27 1.24 41.78
N GLY A 267 -48.82 0.61 40.73
CA GLY A 267 -50.15 0.00 40.77
C GLY A 267 -50.26 -1.10 41.83
N ARG A 268 -49.27 -2.01 41.90
CA ARG A 268 -49.19 -3.05 42.93
C ARG A 268 -49.07 -2.45 44.34
N ALA A 269 -48.18 -1.48 44.51
CA ALA A 269 -47.97 -0.82 45.79
C ALA A 269 -49.23 -0.09 46.28
N ARG A 270 -49.95 0.61 45.38
CA ARG A 270 -51.23 1.26 45.72
C ARG A 270 -52.31 0.26 46.07
N ALA A 271 -52.42 -0.84 45.33
CA ALA A 271 -53.38 -1.90 45.64
C ALA A 271 -53.11 -2.52 47.02
N GLU A 272 -51.84 -2.77 47.34
CA GLU A 272 -51.43 -3.29 48.64
C GLU A 272 -51.64 -2.29 49.78
N ALA A 273 -51.28 -1.02 49.60
CA ALA A 273 -51.55 0.03 50.56
C ALA A 273 -53.05 0.17 50.85
N THR A 274 -53.88 0.13 49.80
CA THR A 274 -55.35 0.18 49.94
C THR A 274 -55.89 -1.05 50.66
N ARG A 275 -55.34 -2.23 50.40
CA ARG A 275 -55.70 -3.47 51.11
C ARG A 275 -55.41 -3.37 52.61
N ILE A 276 -54.18 -2.98 52.98
CA ILE A 276 -53.78 -2.79 54.38
C ILE A 276 -54.68 -1.75 55.06
N LEU A 277 -54.97 -0.65 54.36
CA LEU A 277 -55.84 0.41 54.85
C LEU A 277 -57.28 -0.07 55.11
N ASN A 278 -57.84 -0.85 54.17
CA ASN A 278 -59.16 -1.44 54.30
C ASN A 278 -59.23 -2.48 55.44
N ASP A 279 -58.18 -3.26 55.64
CA ASP A 279 -58.10 -4.21 56.74
C ASP A 279 -57.99 -3.48 58.09
N ALA A 280 -57.18 -2.41 58.18
CA ALA A 280 -57.13 -1.55 59.37
C ALA A 280 -58.48 -0.86 59.67
N HIS A 281 -59.25 -0.46 58.65
CA HIS A 281 -60.59 0.11 58.84
C HIS A 281 -61.55 -0.89 59.51
N LYS A 282 -61.43 -2.19 59.23
CA LYS A 282 -62.26 -3.22 59.90
C LYS A 282 -61.96 -3.31 61.39
N GLU A 283 -60.72 -3.02 61.80
CA GLU A 283 -60.28 -3.11 63.19
C GLU A 283 -60.55 -1.82 64.00
N ALA A 284 -60.38 -0.63 63.41
CA ALA A 284 -60.54 0.66 64.11
C ALA A 284 -61.06 1.81 63.21
N PRO A 285 -62.39 1.96 63.03
CA PRO A 285 -62.99 2.97 62.16
C PRO A 285 -62.67 4.43 62.52
N ASP A 286 -62.61 4.76 63.82
CA ASP A 286 -62.37 6.13 64.29
C ASP A 286 -60.91 6.58 64.10
N PHE A 287 -59.96 5.66 64.26
CA PHE A 287 -58.55 5.92 63.99
C PHE A 287 -58.31 6.21 62.50
N TYR A 288 -58.94 5.42 61.61
CA TYR A 288 -58.88 5.64 60.16
C TYR A 288 -59.38 7.03 59.74
N ARG A 289 -60.55 7.44 60.26
CA ARG A 289 -61.11 8.80 59.99
C ARG A 289 -60.11 9.89 60.37
N THR A 290 -59.45 9.73 61.51
CA THR A 290 -58.46 10.69 62.02
C THR A 290 -57.24 10.79 61.11
N VAL A 291 -56.64 9.65 60.74
CA VAL A 291 -55.45 9.62 59.84
C VAL A 291 -55.79 10.19 58.47
N ARG A 292 -56.97 9.89 57.92
CA ARG A 292 -57.39 10.39 56.61
C ARG A 292 -57.63 11.90 56.60
N MET A 293 -58.18 12.45 57.68
CA MET A 293 -58.30 13.90 57.87
C MET A 293 -56.93 14.58 57.96
N LEU A 294 -55.98 14.00 58.68
CA LEU A 294 -54.60 14.51 58.77
C LEU A 294 -53.87 14.47 57.42
N GLU A 295 -54.05 13.41 56.65
CA GLU A 295 -53.48 13.31 55.30
C GLU A 295 -54.08 14.36 54.35
N SER A 296 -55.39 14.59 54.46
CA SER A 296 -56.09 15.64 53.72
C SER A 296 -55.60 17.03 54.12
N TYR A 297 -55.37 17.28 55.41
CA TYR A 297 -54.72 18.51 55.88
C TYR A 297 -53.32 18.68 55.29
N LYS A 298 -52.49 17.64 55.30
CA LYS A 298 -51.14 17.72 54.74
C LYS A 298 -51.14 18.04 53.24
N GLN A 299 -52.08 17.48 52.47
CA GLN A 299 -52.23 17.80 51.05
C GLN A 299 -52.77 19.21 50.82
N MET A 300 -53.71 19.68 51.63
CA MET A 300 -54.34 21.00 51.45
C MET A 300 -53.48 22.16 51.96
N PHE A 301 -52.72 21.96 53.04
CA PHE A 301 -51.86 22.98 53.66
C PHE A 301 -50.39 22.89 53.24
N GLY A 302 -50.00 21.89 52.44
CA GLY A 302 -48.63 21.70 51.98
C GLY A 302 -48.23 22.56 50.78
N ASP A 303 -49.18 23.25 50.13
CA ASP A 303 -48.94 24.11 48.98
C ASP A 303 -49.28 25.57 49.37
N ASP A 304 -48.26 26.39 49.63
CA ASP A 304 -48.33 27.75 50.24
C ASP A 304 -49.18 28.78 49.47
N LYS A 305 -49.83 28.38 48.38
CA LYS A 305 -50.54 29.26 47.43
C LYS A 305 -52.06 29.15 47.48
N THR A 306 -52.63 28.25 48.29
CA THR A 306 -54.09 28.02 48.28
C THR A 306 -54.78 28.81 49.39
N GLN A 307 -55.50 29.88 49.04
CA GLN A 307 -56.42 30.55 49.96
C GLN A 307 -57.69 29.71 50.12
N LEU A 308 -57.87 29.11 51.30
CA LEU A 308 -59.00 28.24 51.60
C LEU A 308 -60.04 28.98 52.46
N ILE A 309 -61.20 29.28 51.89
CA ILE A 309 -62.33 29.88 52.62
C ILE A 309 -63.29 28.75 52.99
N LEU A 310 -63.27 28.33 54.26
CA LEU A 310 -64.17 27.32 54.80
C LEU A 310 -65.08 27.93 55.85
N SER A 311 -66.34 27.48 55.87
CA SER A 311 -67.24 27.76 56.99
C SER A 311 -66.72 27.06 58.26
N LEU A 312 -66.91 27.69 59.42
CA LEU A 312 -66.51 27.14 60.71
C LEU A 312 -67.15 25.78 60.98
N ASP A 313 -68.33 25.49 60.44
CA ASP A 313 -69.05 24.23 60.66
C ASP A 313 -68.66 23.13 59.67
N HIS A 314 -67.67 23.38 58.81
CA HIS A 314 -67.25 22.38 57.84
C HIS A 314 -66.65 21.15 58.55
N PRO A 315 -67.01 19.91 58.16
CA PRO A 315 -66.51 18.67 58.80
C PRO A 315 -64.99 18.56 58.81
N LEU A 316 -64.32 19.21 57.86
CA LEU A 316 -62.86 19.32 57.80
C LEU A 316 -62.26 20.17 58.93
N LEU A 317 -62.99 20.92 59.73
CA LEU A 317 -62.44 21.67 60.88
C LEU A 317 -62.69 20.99 62.22
N SER A 318 -63.39 19.85 62.20
CA SER A 318 -63.79 19.11 63.41
C SER A 318 -62.58 18.66 64.25
N LEU A 319 -61.53 18.14 63.62
CA LEU A 319 -60.32 17.67 64.32
C LEU A 319 -59.50 18.80 64.95
N LEU A 320 -59.59 20.02 64.43
CA LEU A 320 -58.93 21.22 64.97
C LEU A 320 -59.70 21.82 66.16
N LYS A 321 -61.01 21.52 66.24
CA LYS A 321 -61.90 22.00 67.31
C LYS A 321 -61.99 21.03 68.47
N GLU A 322 -62.06 19.73 68.18
CA GLU A 322 -62.21 18.67 69.17
C GLU A 322 -61.27 17.50 68.87
N LEU A 323 -60.42 17.16 69.84
CA LEU A 323 -59.55 15.99 69.75
C LEU A 323 -60.36 14.71 70.02
N PRO A 324 -60.25 13.67 69.16
CA PRO A 324 -60.96 12.42 69.37
C PRO A 324 -60.48 11.76 70.68
N ARG A 325 -61.43 11.40 71.55
CA ARG A 325 -61.13 10.67 72.79
C ARG A 325 -60.91 9.19 72.45
N VAL A 326 -59.67 8.73 72.57
CA VAL A 326 -59.33 7.30 72.41
C VAL A 326 -60.00 6.53 73.55
N GLN A 327 -61.06 5.77 73.24
CA GLN A 327 -61.65 4.82 74.18
C GLN A 327 -60.95 3.46 74.04
N GLY A 328 -60.29 3.04 75.12
CA GLY A 328 -60.04 1.64 75.45
C GLY A 328 -59.12 0.82 74.54
N SER A 329 -57.87 0.65 74.98
CA SER A 329 -57.05 -0.51 74.63
C SER A 329 -57.61 -1.77 75.29
N PRO A 330 -57.67 -2.92 74.58
CA PRO A 330 -57.52 -4.22 75.20
C PRO A 330 -56.16 -4.82 74.83
N GLY A 331 -55.31 -5.00 75.84
CA GLY A 331 -54.34 -6.08 75.86
C GLY A 331 -52.97 -5.79 75.25
N THR A 332 -51.97 -5.79 76.13
CA THR A 332 -50.57 -6.03 75.81
C THR A 332 -50.40 -7.29 74.93
N SER A 333 -49.95 -7.12 73.69
CA SER A 333 -49.24 -8.18 72.97
C SER A 333 -47.91 -7.62 72.48
N LYS A 334 -46.82 -8.18 73.00
CA LYS A 334 -45.45 -7.82 72.67
C LYS A 334 -45.23 -7.96 71.16
N VAL A 335 -45.08 -6.85 70.46
CA VAL A 335 -44.34 -6.82 69.19
C VAL A 335 -42.97 -6.25 69.52
N GLY A 336 -41.96 -7.13 69.53
CA GLY A 336 -40.56 -6.74 69.63
C GLY A 336 -40.14 -5.89 68.43
N PRO A 337 -39.06 -5.11 68.56
CA PRO A 337 -38.61 -4.22 67.49
C PRO A 337 -38.28 -5.03 66.22
N PRO A 338 -38.77 -4.65 65.03
CA PRO A 338 -38.14 -5.14 63.81
C PRO A 338 -36.73 -4.53 63.75
N ALA A 339 -35.75 -5.42 63.76
CA ALA A 339 -34.34 -5.11 63.67
C ALA A 339 -34.07 -4.17 62.48
N THR A 340 -33.44 -3.04 62.79
CA THR A 340 -32.65 -2.31 61.81
C THR A 340 -31.40 -3.15 61.51
N GLU A 341 -31.46 -4.00 60.50
CA GLU A 341 -30.27 -4.40 59.73
C GLU A 341 -30.26 -3.58 58.43
N LEU A 342 -29.81 -2.33 58.56
CA LEU A 342 -29.07 -1.68 57.48
C LEU A 342 -27.68 -2.32 57.43
N GLN A 343 -27.59 -3.52 56.85
CA GLN A 343 -26.31 -3.96 56.29
C GLN A 343 -26.11 -3.19 54.98
N GLY A 344 -25.27 -2.17 55.07
CA GLY A 344 -24.65 -1.57 53.91
C GLY A 344 -23.87 -2.64 53.15
N ALA A 345 -24.42 -3.09 52.02
CA ALA A 345 -23.62 -3.59 50.92
C ALA A 345 -22.88 -2.38 50.31
N ALA A 346 -21.78 -2.01 50.95
CA ALA A 346 -20.72 -1.24 50.31
C ALA A 346 -20.09 -2.11 49.23
N ASN A 347 -20.72 -2.21 48.06
CA ASN A 347 -20.04 -2.66 46.85
C ASN A 347 -19.21 -1.49 46.32
N LYS A 348 -17.99 -1.34 46.85
CA LYS A 348 -16.89 -0.70 46.12
C LYS A 348 -16.54 -1.61 44.95
N GLN A 349 -17.23 -1.47 43.83
CA GLN A 349 -16.62 -1.81 42.56
C GLN A 349 -15.66 -0.69 42.20
N SER A 350 -14.39 -1.06 42.29
CA SER A 350 -13.24 -0.36 41.73
C SER A 350 -13.55 0.20 40.36
N ILE A 351 -13.43 1.52 40.24
CA ILE A 351 -12.94 2.14 39.01
C ILE A 351 -11.53 1.60 38.80
N SER A 352 -11.44 0.54 37.98
CA SER A 352 -10.22 0.17 37.29
C SER A 352 -9.99 1.22 36.21
N GLY A 353 -9.36 2.33 36.60
CA GLY A 353 -8.58 3.15 35.70
C GLY A 353 -7.38 2.32 35.25
N GLY A 354 -7.55 1.58 34.17
CA GLY A 354 -6.45 0.98 33.42
C GLY A 354 -5.80 2.07 32.57
N THR A 355 -4.81 2.75 33.16
CA THR A 355 -3.70 3.32 32.39
C THR A 355 -2.92 2.12 31.84
N LYS A 356 -3.00 1.92 30.53
CA LYS A 356 -1.96 1.25 29.76
C LYS A 356 -1.38 2.25 28.79
N GLU A 357 -0.05 2.17 28.70
CA GLU A 357 0.84 2.70 27.67
C GLU A 357 0.31 2.50 26.25
#